data_AF-A0A0Q7K555-F1
#
_entry.id   AF-A0A0Q7K555-F1
#
_cell.length_a   1.000
_cell.length_b   1.000
_cell.length_c   1.000
_cell.angle_alpha   90.00
_cell.angle_beta   90.00
_cell.angle_gamma   90.00
#
_symmetry.space_group_name_H-M   'P 1'
#
loop_
_entity.id
_entity.type
_entity.pdbx_description
1 polymer ?
#
loop_
_entity_poly.entity_id
_entity_poly.type
_entity_poly.pdbx_seq_one_letter_code
_entity_poly.pdbx_strand_id
1 'polypeptide(L)'
;MAALATLRVAGRAPKTGYDRARFGQAWADVDRNGCDTRNDVLRRDLTRYTLKAGTHGCLVLKGTLHDPYTGRTISFVRGQSTSIAVQVDHVVALSDAWQKGAQTWTLDQRTAFANDSLNLLAVDGPTNASKGDGDAATWLPPVKSYRCAYVARQVAVKSRYGLWVTRAEKDAMARVLARCPDQRLPSARAFRLGGGTVAAAPATTTSAPAPSTPSTSGGTDPRFGTCEEAKSHGYGPYVQGRDPEYDWYRDSDHDGRVCE
;
A
#
# COMPACT_ATOMS: atom_id res chain seq x y z
N MET A 1 -13.23 -29.48 -5.80
CA MET A 1 -11.76 -29.34 -5.62
C MET A 1 -11.31 -30.07 -4.35
N ALA A 2 -10.41 -31.05 -4.47
CA ALA A 2 -10.02 -31.93 -3.36
C ALA A 2 -9.36 -31.21 -2.17
N ALA A 3 -8.57 -30.16 -2.40
CA ALA A 3 -7.88 -29.43 -1.34
C ALA A 3 -8.80 -28.71 -0.35
N LEU A 4 -10.02 -28.33 -0.74
CA LEU A 4 -10.98 -27.77 0.22
C LEU A 4 -11.39 -28.83 1.27
N ALA A 5 -11.49 -30.10 0.86
CA ALA A 5 -11.89 -31.18 1.75
C ALA A 5 -10.87 -31.40 2.88
N THR A 6 -9.58 -31.20 2.61
CA THR A 6 -8.49 -31.42 3.57
C THR A 6 -8.35 -30.30 4.61
N LEU A 7 -8.95 -29.13 4.39
CA LEU A 7 -8.92 -28.04 5.38
C LEU A 7 -9.67 -28.46 6.65
N ARG A 8 -8.97 -28.39 7.79
CA ARG A 8 -9.54 -28.60 9.12
C ARG A 8 -10.70 -27.63 9.35
N VAL A 9 -11.78 -28.12 9.99
CA VAL A 9 -12.92 -27.30 10.39
C VAL A 9 -12.88 -27.09 11.89
N ALA A 10 -12.89 -25.84 12.35
CA ALA A 10 -12.99 -25.48 13.76
C ALA A 10 -13.59 -24.07 13.93
N GLY A 11 -14.04 -23.74 15.14
CA GLY A 11 -14.50 -22.39 15.49
C GLY A 11 -13.38 -21.35 15.42
N ARG A 12 -13.74 -20.06 15.46
CA ARG A 12 -12.76 -18.97 15.62
C ARG A 12 -12.15 -19.03 17.01
N ALA A 13 -10.82 -19.01 17.11
CA ALA A 13 -10.13 -18.73 18.36
C ALA A 13 -10.31 -17.24 18.75
N PRO A 14 -10.10 -16.86 20.03
CA PRO A 14 -10.18 -15.47 20.45
C PRO A 14 -9.26 -14.55 19.64
N LYS A 15 -9.68 -13.29 19.45
CA LYS A 15 -8.85 -12.23 18.83
C LYS A 15 -7.86 -11.59 19.81
N THR A 16 -7.91 -11.99 21.09
CA THR A 16 -7.04 -11.47 22.15
C THR A 16 -5.56 -11.54 21.74
N GLY A 17 -4.81 -10.48 22.03
CA GLY A 17 -3.38 -10.38 21.71
C GLY A 17 -3.05 -10.15 20.23
N TYR A 18 -4.06 -10.07 19.35
CA TYR A 18 -3.84 -9.73 17.95
C TYR A 18 -3.31 -8.30 17.81
N ASP A 19 -2.20 -8.17 17.11
CA ASP A 19 -1.69 -6.91 16.58
C ASP A 19 -1.02 -7.18 15.23
N ARG A 20 -1.10 -6.23 14.29
CA ARG A 20 -0.51 -6.39 12.95
C ARG A 20 1.02 -6.55 13.01
N ALA A 21 1.69 -5.87 13.94
CA ALA A 21 3.13 -5.98 14.15
C ALA A 21 3.57 -7.38 14.61
N ARG A 22 2.66 -8.23 15.12
CA ARG A 22 2.96 -9.64 15.40
C ARG A 22 3.30 -10.44 14.14
N PHE A 23 2.98 -9.91 12.95
CA PHE A 23 3.33 -10.48 11.65
C PHE A 23 4.65 -9.95 11.09
N GLY A 24 5.47 -9.32 11.92
CA GLY A 24 6.78 -8.82 11.53
C GLY A 24 6.71 -7.48 10.81
N GLN A 25 7.82 -7.11 10.17
CA GLN A 25 7.92 -5.87 9.40
C GLN A 25 6.91 -5.89 8.25
N ALA A 26 6.12 -4.82 8.15
CA ALA A 26 5.21 -4.62 7.05
C ALA A 26 6.00 -4.53 5.73
N TRP A 27 5.59 -5.33 4.75
CA TRP A 27 6.21 -5.38 3.43
C TRP A 27 7.70 -5.77 3.44
N ALA A 28 8.12 -6.60 4.39
CA ALA A 28 9.49 -7.11 4.45
C ALA A 28 9.93 -7.70 3.10
N ASP A 29 11.18 -7.45 2.73
CA ASP A 29 11.84 -8.09 1.59
C ASP A 29 12.21 -9.54 1.98
N VAL A 30 11.22 -10.43 1.90
CA VAL A 30 11.36 -11.83 2.36
C VAL A 30 12.06 -12.72 1.34
N ASP A 31 12.10 -12.33 0.07
CA ASP A 31 12.81 -13.05 -0.98
C ASP A 31 14.21 -12.47 -1.27
N ARG A 32 14.58 -11.37 -0.59
CA ARG A 32 15.87 -10.69 -0.64
C ARG A 32 16.23 -10.23 -2.05
N ASN A 33 15.23 -9.79 -2.80
CA ASN A 33 15.43 -9.28 -4.15
C ASN A 33 15.81 -7.78 -4.16
N GLY A 34 15.78 -7.11 -3.00
CA GLY A 34 16.10 -5.69 -2.82
C GLY A 34 14.88 -4.77 -2.83
N CYS A 35 13.68 -5.31 -3.07
CA CYS A 35 12.43 -4.59 -3.11
C CYS A 35 11.55 -4.97 -1.91
N ASP A 36 10.80 -4.01 -1.37
CA ASP A 36 9.75 -4.34 -0.42
C ASP A 36 8.63 -5.14 -1.12
N THR A 37 7.96 -6.02 -0.36
CA THR A 37 6.92 -6.90 -0.89
C THR A 37 5.76 -6.10 -1.52
N ARG A 38 5.51 -4.85 -1.07
CA ARG A 38 4.45 -4.02 -1.66
C ARG A 38 4.78 -3.66 -3.10
N ASN A 39 6.00 -3.21 -3.37
CA ASN A 39 6.44 -2.86 -4.71
C ASN A 39 6.48 -4.10 -5.61
N ASP A 40 6.84 -5.26 -5.08
CA ASP A 40 6.76 -6.52 -5.81
C ASP A 40 5.34 -6.88 -6.24
N VAL A 41 4.37 -6.74 -5.34
CA VAL A 41 2.95 -6.95 -5.68
C VAL A 41 2.47 -5.93 -6.71
N LEU A 42 2.84 -4.66 -6.55
CA LEU A 42 2.48 -3.62 -7.53
C LEU A 42 3.09 -3.91 -8.91
N ARG A 43 4.34 -4.38 -9.00
CA ARG A 43 4.98 -4.75 -10.27
C ARG A 43 4.28 -5.94 -10.92
N ARG A 44 3.83 -6.91 -10.12
CA ARG A 44 3.10 -8.09 -10.61
C ARG A 44 1.70 -7.74 -11.14
N ASP A 45 0.98 -6.88 -10.43
CA ASP A 45 -0.46 -6.68 -10.65
C ASP A 45 -0.78 -5.43 -11.48
N LEU A 46 0.13 -4.46 -11.57
CA LEU A 46 -0.05 -3.31 -12.45
C LEU A 46 0.45 -3.61 -13.87
N THR A 47 -0.22 -3.01 -14.84
CA THR A 47 0.24 -2.92 -16.22
C THR A 47 0.72 -1.49 -16.52
N ARG A 48 1.52 -1.33 -17.59
CA ARG A 48 2.03 -0.01 -18.03
C ARG A 48 2.62 0.81 -16.87
N TYR A 49 3.38 0.16 -16.00
CA TYR A 49 3.92 0.81 -14.80
C TYR A 49 5.26 1.50 -15.08
N THR A 50 5.51 2.55 -14.30
CA THR A 50 6.76 3.31 -14.32
C THR A 50 7.52 3.15 -13.01
N LEU A 51 8.83 2.98 -13.08
CA LEU A 51 9.72 2.80 -11.93
C LEU A 51 10.54 4.07 -11.68
N LYS A 52 10.90 4.34 -10.43
CA LYS A 52 11.83 5.43 -10.10
C LYS A 52 13.26 5.02 -10.49
N ALA A 53 13.98 5.92 -11.16
CA ALA A 53 15.41 5.74 -11.40
C ALA A 53 16.19 5.67 -10.07
N GLY A 54 17.30 4.94 -10.07
CA GLY A 54 18.19 4.82 -8.89
C GLY A 54 17.65 3.94 -7.76
N THR A 55 16.52 3.25 -7.94
CA THR A 55 15.97 2.34 -6.91
C THR A 55 16.12 0.86 -7.27
N HIS A 56 17.13 0.51 -8.08
CA HIS A 56 17.37 -0.88 -8.54
C HIS A 56 16.13 -1.55 -9.15
N GLY A 57 15.24 -0.78 -9.78
CA GLY A 57 14.01 -1.28 -10.36
C GLY A 57 12.86 -1.54 -9.37
N CYS A 58 12.99 -1.19 -8.09
CA CYS A 58 11.95 -1.51 -7.10
C CYS A 58 10.77 -0.53 -7.09
N LEU A 59 11.03 0.77 -6.99
CA LEU A 59 10.00 1.73 -6.59
C LEU A 59 9.02 2.06 -7.73
N VAL A 60 7.80 1.50 -7.67
CA VAL A 60 6.72 1.80 -8.63
C VAL A 60 6.12 3.19 -8.43
N LEU A 61 6.29 4.10 -9.39
CA LEU A 61 5.75 5.45 -9.33
C LEU A 61 4.31 5.56 -9.82
N LYS A 62 3.94 4.79 -10.84
CA LYS A 62 2.59 4.79 -11.41
C LYS A 62 2.34 3.51 -12.18
N GLY A 63 1.08 3.22 -12.49
CA GLY A 63 0.67 2.11 -13.35
C GLY A 63 -0.84 2.02 -13.47
N THR A 64 -1.33 1.00 -14.16
CA THR A 64 -2.76 0.74 -14.33
C THR A 64 -3.13 -0.59 -13.70
N LEU A 65 -4.00 -0.56 -12.68
CA LEU A 65 -4.57 -1.74 -12.07
C LEU A 65 -5.85 -2.13 -12.81
N HIS A 66 -5.95 -3.38 -13.26
CA HIS A 66 -7.22 -3.99 -13.61
C HIS A 66 -7.73 -4.73 -12.38
N ASP A 67 -8.55 -4.06 -11.57
CA ASP A 67 -8.88 -4.51 -10.22
C ASP A 67 -9.76 -5.77 -10.25
N PRO A 68 -9.31 -6.89 -9.67
CA PRO A 68 -10.07 -8.13 -9.71
C PRO A 68 -11.33 -8.10 -8.84
N TYR A 69 -11.42 -7.21 -7.84
CA TYR A 69 -12.55 -7.19 -6.91
C TYR A 69 -13.77 -6.46 -7.47
N THR A 70 -13.55 -5.33 -8.12
CA THR A 70 -14.59 -4.44 -8.66
C THR A 70 -14.70 -4.51 -10.18
N GLY A 71 -13.71 -5.04 -10.88
CA GLY A 71 -13.64 -5.08 -12.35
C GLY A 71 -13.32 -3.71 -12.96
N ARG A 72 -13.04 -2.71 -12.14
CA ARG A 72 -12.67 -1.36 -12.58
C ARG A 72 -11.21 -1.32 -13.02
N THR A 73 -10.91 -0.36 -13.89
CA THR A 73 -9.53 0.01 -14.20
C THR A 73 -9.17 1.24 -13.37
N ILE A 74 -8.09 1.16 -12.59
CA ILE A 74 -7.67 2.20 -11.65
C ILE A 74 -6.27 2.67 -12.02
N SER A 75 -6.11 3.98 -12.19
CA SER A 75 -4.78 4.59 -12.37
C SER A 75 -4.12 4.76 -11.01
N PHE A 76 -3.01 4.06 -10.82
CA PHE A 76 -2.14 4.21 -9.66
C PHE A 76 -1.08 5.27 -9.93
N VAL A 77 -0.93 6.20 -9.01
CA VAL A 77 0.16 7.19 -8.92
C VAL A 77 0.59 7.29 -7.46
N ARG A 78 1.82 6.89 -7.17
CA ARG A 78 2.41 6.97 -5.84
C ARG A 78 2.34 8.41 -5.32
N GLY A 79 1.59 8.58 -4.24
CA GLY A 79 1.32 9.87 -3.60
C GLY A 79 0.05 9.81 -2.77
N GLN A 80 -0.24 10.86 -2.02
CA GLN A 80 -1.33 10.86 -1.02
C GLN A 80 -2.72 10.60 -1.64
N SER A 81 -2.93 11.00 -2.89
CA SER A 81 -4.24 10.93 -3.56
C SER A 81 -4.64 9.52 -4.00
N THR A 82 -3.75 8.77 -4.66
CA THR A 82 -4.11 7.45 -5.24
C THR A 82 -3.41 6.26 -4.59
N SER A 83 -2.41 6.46 -3.73
CA SER A 83 -1.85 5.35 -2.93
C SER A 83 -2.88 4.72 -2.00
N ILE A 84 -3.89 5.48 -1.58
CA ILE A 84 -5.03 4.96 -0.80
C ILE A 84 -6.06 4.25 -1.68
N ALA A 85 -6.13 4.61 -2.97
CA ALA A 85 -7.05 4.03 -3.95
C ALA A 85 -6.61 2.64 -4.42
N VAL A 86 -5.30 2.36 -4.41
CA VAL A 86 -4.75 1.00 -4.63
C VAL A 86 -4.06 0.51 -3.37
N GLN A 87 -4.64 -0.51 -2.75
CA GLN A 87 -4.08 -1.17 -1.58
C GLN A 87 -3.58 -2.57 -1.94
N VAL A 88 -2.65 -3.09 -1.14
CA VAL A 88 -2.28 -4.50 -1.22
C VAL A 88 -3.07 -5.25 -0.15
N ASP A 89 -4.01 -6.08 -0.56
CA ASP A 89 -4.85 -6.90 0.30
C ASP A 89 -4.14 -8.20 0.69
N HIS A 90 -4.34 -8.60 1.95
CA HIS A 90 -4.16 -9.98 2.40
C HIS A 90 -5.45 -10.75 2.13
N VAL A 91 -5.47 -11.53 1.05
CA VAL A 91 -6.64 -12.30 0.57
C VAL A 91 -7.24 -13.13 1.70
N VAL A 92 -6.40 -13.76 2.52
CA VAL A 92 -6.72 -14.19 3.89
C VAL A 92 -6.18 -13.14 4.86
N ALA A 93 -7.07 -12.38 5.49
CA ALA A 93 -6.69 -11.28 6.36
C ALA A 93 -5.84 -11.73 7.56
N LEU A 94 -4.89 -10.90 8.00
CA LEU A 94 -4.01 -11.21 9.13
C LEU A 94 -4.79 -11.53 10.42
N SER A 95 -5.89 -10.79 10.68
CA SER A 95 -6.74 -11.03 11.86
C SER A 95 -7.58 -12.30 11.73
N ASP A 96 -7.98 -12.68 10.51
CA ASP A 96 -8.66 -13.95 10.26
C ASP A 96 -7.70 -15.12 10.50
N ALA A 97 -6.48 -15.03 9.97
CA ALA A 97 -5.42 -16.01 10.19
C ALA A 97 -5.07 -16.17 11.67
N TRP A 98 -4.98 -15.07 12.43
CA TRP A 98 -4.76 -15.10 13.88
C TRP A 98 -5.79 -15.99 14.60
N GLN A 99 -7.07 -15.77 14.32
CA GLN A 99 -8.18 -16.53 14.92
C GLN A 99 -8.29 -17.96 14.35
N LYS A 100 -7.52 -18.31 13.33
CA LYS A 100 -7.59 -19.59 12.61
C LYS A 100 -6.26 -20.34 12.51
N GLY A 101 -5.31 -20.02 13.39
CA GLY A 101 -4.09 -20.80 13.62
C GLY A 101 -2.80 -20.01 13.76
N ALA A 102 -2.75 -18.77 13.26
CA ALA A 102 -1.51 -17.99 13.28
C ALA A 102 -1.06 -17.53 14.68
N GLN A 103 -1.93 -17.66 15.69
CA GLN A 103 -1.59 -17.45 17.11
C GLN A 103 -0.44 -18.35 17.58
N THR A 104 -0.39 -19.59 17.10
CA THR A 104 0.61 -20.57 17.57
C THR A 104 1.88 -20.59 16.72
N TRP A 105 1.94 -19.74 15.69
CA TRP A 105 3.09 -19.67 14.79
C TRP A 105 4.28 -18.96 15.42
N THR A 106 5.47 -19.26 14.91
CA THR A 106 6.66 -18.44 15.15
C THR A 106 6.50 -17.08 14.46
N LEU A 107 7.37 -16.12 14.83
CA LEU A 107 7.42 -14.83 14.13
C LEU A 107 7.72 -15.03 12.63
N ASP A 108 8.68 -15.88 12.30
CA ASP A 108 9.07 -16.15 10.90
C ASP A 108 7.91 -16.69 10.06
N GLN A 109 7.11 -17.60 10.62
CA GLN A 109 5.92 -18.12 9.95
C GLN A 109 4.88 -17.02 9.69
N ARG A 110 4.64 -16.13 10.67
CA ARG A 110 3.73 -14.99 10.48
C ARG A 110 4.27 -13.98 9.47
N THR A 111 5.57 -13.68 9.51
CA THR A 111 6.24 -12.80 8.53
C THR A 111 6.15 -13.38 7.13
N ALA A 112 6.41 -14.68 6.97
CA ALA A 112 6.26 -15.36 5.70
C ALA A 112 4.82 -15.30 5.17
N PHE A 113 3.81 -15.54 6.03
CA PHE A 113 2.40 -15.42 5.65
C PHE A 113 2.00 -14.01 5.21
N ALA A 114 2.48 -12.99 5.93
CA ALA A 114 2.15 -11.60 5.65
C ALA A 114 2.80 -11.06 4.37
N ASN A 115 3.87 -11.70 3.89
CA ASN A 115 4.61 -11.29 2.70
C ASN A 115 4.52 -12.31 1.54
N ASP A 116 3.67 -13.34 1.66
CA ASP A 116 3.51 -14.34 0.60
C ASP A 116 2.76 -13.76 -0.61
N SER A 117 3.38 -13.81 -1.78
CA SER A 117 2.75 -13.40 -3.04
C SER A 117 1.43 -14.15 -3.33
N LEU A 118 1.27 -15.37 -2.82
CA LEU A 118 0.01 -16.13 -2.91
C LEU A 118 -1.12 -15.49 -2.08
N ASN A 119 -0.80 -14.83 -0.97
CA ASN A 119 -1.76 -14.19 -0.08
C ASN A 119 -1.95 -12.70 -0.37
N LEU A 120 -1.15 -12.11 -1.27
CA LEU A 120 -1.17 -10.66 -1.54
C LEU A 120 -1.75 -10.34 -2.92
N LEU A 121 -2.53 -9.25 -3.02
CA LEU A 121 -3.09 -8.71 -4.27
C LEU A 121 -3.19 -7.19 -4.23
N ALA A 122 -2.79 -6.50 -5.30
CA ALA A 122 -3.17 -5.10 -5.49
C ALA A 122 -4.67 -5.02 -5.87
N VAL A 123 -5.44 -4.21 -5.14
CA VAL A 123 -6.89 -4.09 -5.29
C VAL A 123 -7.39 -2.67 -4.99
N ASP A 124 -8.65 -2.39 -5.37
CA ASP A 124 -9.38 -1.18 -4.99
C ASP A 124 -9.43 -0.99 -3.45
N GLY A 125 -8.95 0.15 -2.99
CA GLY A 125 -8.80 0.48 -1.57
C GLY A 125 -10.11 0.49 -0.77
N PRO A 126 -11.15 1.23 -1.20
CA PRO A 126 -12.46 1.21 -0.53
C PRO A 126 -13.07 -0.18 -0.44
N THR A 127 -13.00 -0.97 -1.51
CA THR A 127 -13.52 -2.35 -1.52
C THR A 127 -12.75 -3.24 -0.56
N ASN A 128 -11.43 -3.09 -0.48
CA ASN A 128 -10.60 -3.79 0.50
C ASN A 128 -10.89 -3.36 1.95
N ALA A 129 -11.12 -2.07 2.18
CA ALA A 129 -11.52 -1.56 3.49
C ALA A 129 -12.87 -2.16 3.93
N SER A 130 -13.82 -2.28 2.99
CA SER A 130 -15.11 -2.94 3.24
C SER A 130 -14.99 -4.43 3.54
N LYS A 131 -14.00 -5.13 2.95
CA LYS A 131 -13.70 -6.54 3.28
C LYS A 131 -13.28 -6.72 4.74
N GLY A 132 -12.44 -5.81 5.25
CA GLY A 132 -11.93 -5.89 6.62
C GLY A 132 -11.22 -7.21 6.92
N ASP A 133 -11.59 -7.85 8.03
CA ASP A 133 -11.13 -9.20 8.42
C ASP A 133 -12.13 -10.31 8.05
N GLY A 134 -13.04 -10.04 7.11
CA GLY A 134 -14.02 -11.00 6.62
C GLY A 134 -13.39 -12.23 5.96
N ASP A 135 -14.02 -13.39 6.18
CA ASP A 135 -13.69 -14.63 5.48
C ASP A 135 -14.67 -14.88 4.33
N ALA A 136 -14.51 -15.99 3.61
CA ALA A 136 -15.35 -16.30 2.45
C ALA A 136 -16.86 -16.46 2.77
N ALA A 137 -17.25 -16.60 4.05
CA ALA A 137 -18.67 -16.62 4.44
C ALA A 137 -19.23 -15.22 4.64
N THR A 138 -18.43 -14.26 5.09
CA THR A 138 -18.90 -12.90 5.38
C THR A 138 -18.64 -11.91 4.25
N TRP A 139 -17.65 -12.19 3.40
CA TRP A 139 -17.32 -11.31 2.28
C TRP A 139 -16.84 -12.09 1.05
N LEU A 140 -17.34 -11.68 -0.12
CA LEU A 140 -16.87 -12.13 -1.43
C LEU A 140 -16.74 -10.91 -2.34
N PRO A 141 -15.80 -10.91 -3.31
CA PRO A 141 -15.68 -9.85 -4.29
C PRO A 141 -17.03 -9.54 -4.98
N PRO A 142 -17.37 -8.25 -5.16
CA PRO A 142 -18.55 -7.85 -5.92
C PRO A 142 -18.60 -8.47 -7.32
N VAL A 143 -17.45 -8.56 -7.99
CA VAL A 143 -17.32 -9.24 -9.29
C VAL A 143 -17.48 -10.75 -9.12
N LYS A 144 -18.65 -11.26 -9.54
CA LYS A 144 -18.99 -12.68 -9.41
C LYS A 144 -18.06 -13.60 -10.20
N SER A 145 -17.61 -13.18 -11.38
CA SER A 145 -16.70 -13.97 -12.22
C SER A 145 -15.33 -14.22 -11.56
N TYR A 146 -14.90 -13.35 -10.65
CA TYR A 146 -13.63 -13.49 -9.94
C TYR A 146 -13.72 -14.38 -8.69
N ARG A 147 -14.92 -14.68 -8.18
CA ARG A 147 -15.11 -15.37 -6.89
C ARG A 147 -14.44 -16.75 -6.85
N CYS A 148 -14.43 -17.47 -7.97
CA CYS A 148 -13.75 -18.77 -8.07
C CYS A 148 -12.25 -18.65 -7.84
N ALA A 149 -11.59 -17.70 -8.51
CA ALA A 149 -10.16 -17.44 -8.33
C ALA A 149 -9.85 -16.96 -6.90
N TYR A 150 -10.70 -16.08 -6.35
CA TYR A 150 -10.58 -15.59 -4.98
C TYR A 150 -10.65 -16.71 -3.93
N VAL A 151 -11.69 -17.56 -4.02
CA VAL A 151 -11.86 -18.69 -3.10
C VAL A 151 -10.78 -19.74 -3.28
N ALA A 152 -10.41 -20.08 -4.53
CA ALA A 152 -9.30 -21.00 -4.78
C ALA A 152 -7.99 -20.50 -4.20
N ARG A 153 -7.71 -19.19 -4.28
CA ARG A 153 -6.54 -18.58 -3.64
C ARG A 153 -6.61 -18.70 -2.12
N GLN A 154 -7.74 -18.42 -1.48
CA GLN A 154 -7.88 -18.64 -0.03
C GLN A 154 -7.64 -20.09 0.37
N VAL A 155 -8.16 -21.06 -0.40
CA VAL A 155 -7.91 -22.49 -0.14
C VAL A 155 -6.42 -22.80 -0.27
N ALA A 156 -5.75 -22.29 -1.31
CA ALA A 156 -4.30 -22.48 -1.49
C ALA A 156 -3.50 -21.91 -0.30
N VAL A 157 -3.80 -20.68 0.12
CA VAL A 157 -3.16 -20.03 1.28
C VAL A 157 -3.40 -20.84 2.55
N LYS A 158 -4.67 -21.16 2.87
CA LYS A 158 -5.01 -21.87 4.09
C LYS A 158 -4.41 -23.28 4.13
N SER A 159 -4.36 -23.96 2.97
CA SER A 159 -3.69 -25.25 2.85
C SER A 159 -2.17 -25.14 3.05
N ARG A 160 -1.52 -24.12 2.47
CA ARG A 160 -0.06 -23.93 2.60
C ARG A 160 0.36 -23.66 4.04
N TYR A 161 -0.44 -22.89 4.77
CA TYR A 161 -0.11 -22.46 6.13
C TYR A 161 -0.80 -23.26 7.24
N GLY A 162 -1.57 -24.30 6.90
CA GLY A 162 -2.28 -25.11 7.89
C GLY A 162 -3.35 -24.34 8.68
N LEU A 163 -3.92 -23.28 8.10
CA LEU A 163 -5.02 -22.54 8.71
C LEU A 163 -6.31 -23.36 8.61
N TRP A 164 -7.11 -23.37 9.67
CA TRP A 164 -8.45 -23.97 9.60
C TRP A 164 -9.48 -22.99 9.05
N VAL A 165 -10.65 -23.52 8.72
CA VAL A 165 -11.83 -22.75 8.31
C VAL A 165 -12.96 -22.98 9.30
N THR A 166 -13.88 -22.03 9.39
CA THR A 166 -15.16 -22.30 10.07
C THR A 166 -16.04 -23.19 9.21
N ARG A 167 -17.08 -23.80 9.80
CA ARG A 167 -18.07 -24.56 9.04
C ARG A 167 -18.74 -23.70 7.97
N ALA A 168 -19.20 -22.50 8.35
CA ALA A 168 -19.84 -21.55 7.45
C ALA A 168 -18.92 -21.11 6.30
N GLU A 169 -17.65 -20.85 6.60
CA GLU A 169 -16.63 -20.52 5.59
C GLU A 169 -16.42 -21.68 4.62
N LYS A 170 -16.24 -22.91 5.11
CA LYS A 170 -16.07 -24.10 4.26
C LYS A 170 -17.28 -24.30 3.33
N ASP A 171 -18.49 -24.08 3.84
CA ASP A 171 -19.72 -24.20 3.06
C ASP A 171 -19.82 -23.10 1.99
N ALA A 172 -19.45 -21.86 2.34
CA ALA A 172 -19.40 -20.76 1.38
C ALA A 172 -18.37 -21.02 0.27
N MET A 173 -17.17 -21.48 0.64
CA MET A 173 -16.14 -21.87 -0.33
C MET A 173 -16.62 -23.00 -1.24
N ALA A 174 -17.28 -24.02 -0.69
CA ALA A 174 -17.83 -25.14 -1.45
C ALA A 174 -18.90 -24.67 -2.45
N ARG A 175 -19.84 -23.80 -2.02
CA ARG A 175 -20.89 -23.24 -2.90
C ARG A 175 -20.31 -22.42 -4.06
N VAL A 176 -19.24 -21.67 -3.82
CA VAL A 176 -18.57 -20.91 -4.89
C VAL A 176 -17.87 -21.86 -5.85
N LEU A 177 -17.06 -22.79 -5.33
CA LEU A 177 -16.28 -23.71 -6.15
C LEU A 177 -17.12 -24.74 -6.92
N ALA A 178 -18.33 -25.06 -6.46
CA ALA A 178 -19.28 -25.91 -7.19
C ALA A 178 -19.67 -25.33 -8.56
N ARG A 179 -19.51 -24.01 -8.77
CA ARG A 179 -19.81 -23.34 -10.04
C ARG A 179 -18.61 -23.31 -11.00
N CYS A 180 -17.46 -23.81 -10.57
CA CYS A 180 -16.20 -23.78 -11.33
C CYS A 180 -15.36 -25.03 -11.01
N PRO A 181 -15.82 -26.23 -11.44
CA PRO A 181 -15.17 -27.49 -11.10
C PRO A 181 -13.72 -27.57 -11.60
N ASP A 182 -13.40 -26.88 -12.70
CA ASP A 182 -12.07 -26.87 -13.32
C ASP A 182 -11.13 -25.80 -12.72
N GLN A 183 -11.61 -25.01 -11.76
CA GLN A 183 -10.78 -24.01 -11.09
C GLN A 183 -9.58 -24.71 -10.45
N ARG A 184 -8.37 -24.27 -10.79
CA ARG A 184 -7.12 -24.75 -10.19
C ARG A 184 -6.72 -23.89 -9.00
N LEU A 185 -5.99 -24.48 -8.06
CA LEU A 185 -5.32 -23.71 -7.01
C LEU A 185 -4.16 -22.91 -7.62
N PRO A 186 -4.03 -21.61 -7.31
CA PRO A 186 -2.82 -20.87 -7.64
C PRO A 186 -1.65 -21.33 -6.76
N SER A 187 -0.43 -21.22 -7.30
CA SER A 187 0.81 -21.37 -6.54
C SER A 187 1.46 -20.02 -6.29
N ALA A 188 2.26 -19.93 -5.22
CA ALA A 188 3.13 -18.77 -5.03
C ALA A 188 4.14 -18.68 -6.17
N ARG A 189 4.43 -17.46 -6.60
CA ARG A 189 5.44 -17.18 -7.63
C ARG A 189 6.49 -16.26 -7.04
N ALA A 190 7.76 -16.55 -7.33
CA ALA A 190 8.86 -15.62 -7.07
C ALA A 190 8.67 -14.36 -7.93
N PHE A 191 8.95 -13.20 -7.36
CA PHE A 191 8.91 -11.95 -8.10
C PHE A 191 10.16 -11.87 -8.98
N ARG A 192 9.95 -11.77 -10.29
CA ARG A 192 11.07 -11.55 -11.23
C ARG A 192 11.25 -10.06 -11.40
N LEU A 193 12.43 -9.57 -11.04
CA LEU A 193 12.78 -8.18 -11.33
C LEU A 193 13.06 -8.03 -12.83
N GLY A 194 12.29 -7.15 -13.48
CA GLY A 194 12.38 -6.80 -14.89
C GLY A 194 11.10 -6.08 -15.35
N GLY A 195 11.10 -5.52 -16.56
CA GLY A 195 9.94 -4.85 -17.15
C GLY A 195 9.60 -3.47 -16.59
N GLY A 196 8.53 -2.87 -17.13
CA GLY A 196 8.14 -1.48 -16.85
C GLY A 196 9.03 -0.45 -17.54
N THR A 197 8.58 0.80 -17.58
CA THR A 197 9.40 1.92 -18.07
C THR A 197 10.11 2.56 -16.88
N VAL A 198 11.41 2.81 -16.95
CA VAL A 198 12.09 3.61 -15.93
C VAL A 198 11.78 5.07 -16.19
N ALA A 199 11.27 5.80 -15.19
CA ALA A 199 11.17 7.25 -15.28
C ALA A 199 12.57 7.79 -15.53
N ALA A 200 12.73 8.62 -16.55
CA ALA A 200 13.96 9.39 -16.71
C ALA A 200 14.27 10.03 -15.35
N ALA A 201 15.53 9.94 -14.93
CA ALA A 201 15.98 10.79 -13.84
C ALA A 201 15.54 12.21 -14.22
N PRO A 202 14.95 13.00 -13.30
CA PRO A 202 14.76 14.40 -13.58
C PRO A 202 16.12 14.89 -14.07
N ALA A 203 16.16 15.43 -15.30
CA ALA A 203 17.36 16.07 -15.74
C ALA A 203 17.71 17.05 -14.63
N THR A 204 18.89 16.93 -14.05
CA THR A 204 19.53 18.06 -13.39
C THR A 204 19.69 19.09 -14.49
N THR A 205 18.62 19.80 -14.81
CA THR A 205 18.73 21.15 -15.29
C THR A 205 19.42 21.86 -14.15
N THR A 206 20.73 21.99 -14.29
CA THR A 206 21.50 23.07 -13.69
C THR A 206 20.91 24.37 -14.23
N SER A 207 19.69 24.68 -13.82
CA SER A 207 19.16 26.02 -13.91
C SER A 207 19.91 26.77 -12.83
N ALA A 208 20.90 27.57 -13.25
CA ALA A 208 21.40 28.65 -12.41
C ALA A 208 20.19 29.37 -11.79
N PRO A 209 20.26 29.84 -10.53
CA PRO A 209 19.12 30.47 -9.89
C PRO A 209 18.69 31.67 -10.75
N ALA A 210 17.54 31.53 -11.43
CA ALA A 210 16.87 32.68 -12.00
C ALA A 210 16.32 33.48 -10.82
N PRO A 211 16.48 34.82 -10.81
CA PRO A 211 16.06 35.64 -9.67
C PRO A 211 14.56 35.45 -9.42
N SER A 212 14.25 34.98 -8.22
CA SER A 212 12.90 34.78 -7.72
C SER A 212 12.14 36.10 -7.80
N THR A 213 11.07 36.13 -8.58
CA THR A 213 10.02 37.15 -8.45
C THR A 213 8.93 36.56 -7.55
N PRO A 214 8.68 37.13 -6.36
CA PRO A 214 7.62 36.62 -5.48
C PRO A 214 6.24 36.81 -6.10
N SER A 215 5.49 35.71 -6.14
CA SER A 215 4.07 35.67 -6.47
C SER A 215 3.25 36.29 -5.34
N THR A 216 2.42 37.25 -5.71
CA THR A 216 1.43 37.92 -4.87
C THR A 216 0.23 36.98 -4.64
N SER A 217 0.16 36.36 -3.46
CA SER A 217 -1.09 35.87 -2.88
C SER A 217 -1.31 36.63 -1.57
N GLY A 218 -2.33 37.48 -1.52
CA GLY A 218 -2.56 38.47 -0.46
C GLY A 218 -3.02 37.92 0.89
N GLY A 219 -2.24 37.03 1.49
CA GLY A 219 -2.34 36.66 2.91
C GLY A 219 -0.99 36.90 3.58
N THR A 220 -1.01 37.41 4.81
CA THR A 220 0.22 37.61 5.57
C THR A 220 0.82 36.27 6.02
N ASP A 221 2.14 36.17 6.04
CA ASP A 221 2.85 35.00 6.59
C ASP A 221 2.56 34.81 8.09
N PRO A 222 2.76 33.59 8.64
CA PRO A 222 2.66 33.38 10.08
C PRO A 222 3.61 34.31 10.84
N ARG A 223 3.12 34.94 11.92
CA ARG A 223 3.92 35.87 12.72
C ARG A 223 4.81 35.12 13.71
N PHE A 224 6.13 35.27 13.56
CA PHE A 224 7.15 34.70 14.45
C PHE A 224 7.70 35.74 15.42
N GLY A 225 8.23 35.28 16.57
CA GLY A 225 8.74 36.17 17.61
C GLY A 225 10.05 36.87 17.25
N THR A 226 10.86 36.26 16.38
CA THR A 226 12.14 36.80 15.92
C THR A 226 12.38 36.49 14.43
N CYS A 227 13.28 37.25 13.80
CA CYS A 227 13.71 36.98 12.41
C CYS A 227 14.43 35.63 12.26
N GLU A 228 15.14 35.17 13.29
CA GLU A 228 15.82 33.87 13.28
C GLU A 228 14.81 32.73 13.18
N GLU A 229 13.71 32.82 13.92
CA GLU A 229 12.61 31.86 13.89
C GLU A 229 11.92 31.87 12.51
N ALA A 230 11.59 33.05 11.98
CA ALA A 230 10.99 33.18 10.65
C ALA A 230 11.85 32.51 9.55
N LYS A 231 13.16 32.78 9.56
CA LYS A 231 14.12 32.17 8.62
C LYS A 231 14.23 30.65 8.78
N SER A 232 14.19 30.14 10.01
CA SER A 232 14.25 28.69 10.26
C SER A 232 13.07 27.93 9.62
N HIS A 233 11.94 28.62 9.45
CA HIS A 233 10.74 28.12 8.80
C HIS A 233 10.65 28.47 7.30
N GLY A 234 11.66 29.14 6.75
CA GLY A 234 11.75 29.50 5.34
C GLY A 234 10.99 30.78 4.97
N TYR A 235 10.69 31.64 5.94
CA TYR A 235 10.05 32.95 5.74
C TYR A 235 11.06 34.10 5.83
N GLY A 236 10.76 35.24 5.19
CA GLY A 236 11.69 36.35 4.96
C GLY A 236 12.64 36.13 3.77
N PRO A 237 13.44 37.14 3.38
CA PRO A 237 13.47 38.50 3.90
C PRO A 237 12.24 39.32 3.45
N TYR A 238 11.79 40.22 4.33
CA TYR A 238 10.66 41.11 4.08
C TYR A 238 11.12 42.53 3.73
N VAL A 239 10.46 43.19 2.80
CA VAL A 239 10.86 44.49 2.24
C VAL A 239 9.84 45.58 2.58
N GLN A 240 10.34 46.75 3.00
CA GLN A 240 9.55 47.91 3.39
C GLN A 240 8.59 48.36 2.27
N GLY A 241 7.31 48.47 2.60
CA GLY A 241 6.26 48.89 1.65
C GLY A 241 5.83 47.82 0.64
N ARG A 242 6.44 46.64 0.66
CA ARG A 242 6.07 45.49 -0.17
C ARG A 242 5.39 44.40 0.64
N ASP A 243 6.01 44.04 1.76
CA ASP A 243 5.60 42.93 2.60
C ASP A 243 5.03 43.50 3.92
N PRO A 244 3.74 43.30 4.24
CA PRO A 244 3.15 43.78 5.49
C PRO A 244 3.87 43.30 6.76
N GLU A 245 4.60 42.19 6.67
CA GLU A 245 5.41 41.58 7.72
C GLU A 245 6.65 42.40 8.07
N TYR A 246 7.07 43.35 7.21
CA TYR A 246 8.22 44.21 7.48
C TYR A 246 8.05 44.96 8.81
N ASP A 247 6.86 45.48 9.09
CA ASP A 247 6.56 46.26 10.30
C ASP A 247 6.62 45.42 11.59
N TRP A 248 6.75 44.09 11.49
CA TRP A 248 6.83 43.22 12.66
C TRP A 248 8.24 43.08 13.22
N TYR A 249 9.26 43.45 12.44
CA TYR A 249 10.66 43.26 12.78
C TYR A 249 11.43 44.58 12.69
N ARG A 250 12.57 44.66 13.40
CA ARG A 250 13.37 45.88 13.46
C ARG A 250 14.46 45.87 12.39
N ASP A 251 14.32 46.75 11.42
CA ASP A 251 15.39 47.11 10.49
C ASP A 251 16.48 47.87 11.25
N SER A 252 17.64 47.24 11.44
CA SER A 252 18.71 47.77 12.29
C SER A 252 19.69 48.62 11.49
N ASP A 253 19.86 48.29 10.22
CA ASP A 253 20.77 48.90 9.25
C ASP A 253 20.07 49.91 8.32
N HIS A 254 18.75 50.02 8.41
CA HIS A 254 17.91 51.00 7.72
C HIS A 254 18.02 50.91 6.19
N ASP A 255 18.18 49.70 5.67
CA ASP A 255 18.32 49.44 4.23
C ASP A 255 16.97 49.11 3.55
N GLY A 256 15.89 49.07 4.33
CA GLY A 256 14.54 48.79 3.87
C GLY A 256 14.22 47.30 3.83
N ARG A 257 15.01 46.44 4.49
CA ARG A 257 14.80 44.99 4.58
C ARG A 257 14.90 44.49 6.01
N VAL A 258 14.12 43.45 6.33
CA VAL A 258 14.21 42.76 7.62
C VAL A 258 14.22 41.26 7.43
N CYS A 259 14.85 40.56 8.38
CA CYS A 259 15.00 39.11 8.37
C CYS A 259 15.77 38.59 7.15
N GLU A 260 16.84 39.29 6.75
CA GLU A 260 17.86 38.80 5.83
C GLU A 260 18.66 37.60 6.38
#